data_AF-A0A2W4IVB9-F1
#
_entry.id   AF-A0A2W4IVB9-F1
#
_cell.length_a   1.000
_cell.length_b   1.000
_cell.length_c   1.000
_cell.angle_alpha   90.00
_cell.angle_beta   90.00
_cell.angle_gamma   90.00
#
_symmetry.space_group_name_H-M   'P 1'
#
loop_
_entity.id
_entity.type
_entity.pdbx_description
1 polymer ?
#
loop_
_entity_poly.entity_id
_entity_poly.type
_entity_poly.pdbx_seq_one_letter_code
_entity_poly.pdbx_strand_id
1 'polypeptide(L)'
;MWRVGPYADGRGDAAIQVWEPGSGPLPVGVFGEMRVGESSVIKQAAVEFRKATERGYPIHLIYMDPQRGQSAPAILPHVSEPALGIEEIRERLLQLRQEMNDRNAYLAKVEHVTSRGVTRRGVQSYDRPGAHGLPMLIVPIDEFHKVAQYDDLAEIVHELMAEGSKCGIMPWILNQDAIVDSLGGGEILRLLSSGNLIVLRTGDAYTARALFGDRLEAFPHQIKKTFPNSSKNTKGCGYVLGATSRSVMTRIRDVADPDEVLGDEPPPPIPWMSSRDASATAESPAQPPAAGGRPEDDDEAVPDLDLDGNVVDFVTLDPQQQANAEETILRLLDGAENGLDAADLTLGTGLHLVTVFRVATDLCASGAVRQEGDRYVRVKAAS
;
A
#
# COMPACT_ATOMS: atom_id res chain seq x y z
N MET A 1 -2.61 -6.31 -4.81
CA MET A 1 -3.43 -6.08 -3.59
C MET A 1 -2.99 -7.06 -2.49
N TRP A 2 -3.25 -6.83 -1.20
CA TRP A 2 -2.96 -7.81 -0.12
C TRP A 2 -4.25 -8.30 0.53
N ARG A 3 -4.52 -9.61 0.45
CA ARG A 3 -5.66 -10.27 1.11
C ARG A 3 -5.38 -10.50 2.59
N VAL A 4 -6.12 -9.79 3.43
CA VAL A 4 -5.93 -9.79 4.88
C VAL A 4 -6.67 -10.96 5.53
N GLY A 5 -7.89 -11.28 5.05
CA GLY A 5 -8.61 -12.45 5.52
C GLY A 5 -10.09 -12.46 5.16
N PRO A 6 -10.80 -13.56 5.47
CA PRO A 6 -12.17 -13.76 5.00
C PRO A 6 -13.12 -12.68 5.52
N TYR A 7 -14.08 -12.29 4.68
CA TYR A 7 -15.24 -11.52 5.12
C TYR A 7 -16.04 -12.28 6.18
N ALA A 8 -16.79 -11.55 7.00
CA ALA A 8 -17.65 -12.14 8.03
C ALA A 8 -18.71 -13.13 7.48
N ASP A 9 -19.12 -12.96 6.22
CA ASP A 9 -20.06 -13.85 5.53
C ASP A 9 -19.40 -15.04 4.80
N GLY A 10 -18.06 -15.09 4.78
CA GLY A 10 -17.27 -16.13 4.12
C GLY A 10 -17.30 -16.09 2.58
N ARG A 11 -17.87 -15.05 1.94
CA ARG A 11 -18.02 -14.99 0.47
C ARG A 11 -16.79 -14.49 -0.28
N GLY A 12 -15.67 -14.31 0.41
CA GLY A 12 -14.42 -13.82 -0.16
C GLY A 12 -13.49 -13.31 0.93
N ASP A 13 -12.44 -12.60 0.53
CA ASP A 13 -11.46 -12.00 1.43
C ASP A 13 -11.55 -10.47 1.42
N ALA A 14 -11.49 -9.87 2.60
CA ALA A 14 -11.11 -8.49 2.75
C ALA A 14 -9.64 -8.33 2.33
N ALA A 15 -9.38 -7.27 1.56
CA ALA A 15 -8.06 -6.97 1.06
C ALA A 15 -7.78 -5.48 1.23
N ILE A 16 -6.50 -5.14 1.41
CA ILE A 16 -6.02 -3.77 1.43
C ILE A 16 -5.12 -3.51 0.23
N GLN A 17 -5.13 -2.27 -0.23
CA GLN A 17 -4.23 -1.84 -1.28
C GLN A 17 -2.94 -1.35 -0.64
N VAL A 18 -1.85 -2.10 -0.82
CA VAL A 18 -0.54 -1.71 -0.25
C VAL A 18 0.17 -0.66 -1.11
N TRP A 19 -0.24 -0.54 -2.38
CA TRP A 19 0.38 0.33 -3.37
C TRP A 19 -0.61 0.67 -4.50
N GLU A 20 -0.47 1.85 -5.10
CA GLU A 20 -1.28 2.32 -6.23
C GLU A 20 -0.42 2.95 -7.35
N PRO A 21 -0.67 2.62 -8.63
CA PRO A 21 -0.04 3.30 -9.77
C PRO A 21 -0.29 4.82 -9.75
N GLY A 22 0.75 5.62 -10.01
CA GLY A 22 0.65 7.08 -9.94
C GLY A 22 0.74 7.67 -8.52
N SER A 23 0.62 6.85 -7.47
CA SER A 23 0.66 7.32 -6.07
C SER A 23 1.85 6.75 -5.29
N GLY A 24 2.17 5.46 -5.46
CA GLY A 24 3.16 4.74 -4.66
C GLY A 24 2.56 3.89 -3.55
N PRO A 25 3.37 3.40 -2.58
CA PRO A 25 2.88 2.65 -1.44
C PRO A 25 1.93 3.50 -0.60
N LEU A 26 0.91 2.85 -0.04
CA LEU A 26 -0.12 3.51 0.76
C LEU A 26 0.13 3.27 2.26
N PRO A 27 -0.14 4.27 3.11
CA PRO A 27 -0.01 4.10 4.54
C PRO A 27 -1.02 3.07 5.07
N VAL A 28 -0.63 2.34 6.12
CA VAL A 28 -1.49 1.40 6.82
C VAL A 28 -1.41 1.69 8.31
N GLY A 29 -2.57 1.91 8.93
CA GLY A 29 -2.72 1.93 10.38
C GLY A 29 -3.31 0.61 10.87
N VAL A 30 -2.69 -0.02 11.87
CA VAL A 30 -3.22 -1.21 12.55
C VAL A 30 -3.45 -0.85 14.00
N PHE A 31 -4.67 -1.08 14.49
CA PHE A 31 -5.06 -0.67 15.82
C PHE A 31 -5.91 -1.72 16.53
N GLY A 32 -5.73 -1.87 17.83
CA GLY A 32 -6.64 -2.63 18.68
C GLY A 32 -6.03 -3.02 20.02
N GLU A 33 -6.86 -3.38 20.99
CA GLU A 33 -6.37 -3.66 22.35
C GLU A 33 -5.39 -4.84 22.41
N MET A 34 -4.72 -5.00 23.55
CA MET A 34 -3.96 -6.20 23.85
C MET A 34 -4.71 -7.51 23.56
N ARG A 35 -3.99 -8.49 22.99
CA ARG A 35 -4.47 -9.85 22.69
C ARG A 35 -5.58 -9.94 21.64
N VAL A 36 -5.66 -8.97 20.75
CA VAL A 36 -6.63 -8.98 19.63
C VAL A 36 -6.07 -9.56 18.34
N GLY A 37 -4.75 -9.78 18.26
CA GLY A 37 -4.11 -10.42 17.11
C GLY A 37 -3.44 -9.47 16.13
N GLU A 38 -3.01 -8.29 16.60
CA GLU A 38 -2.22 -7.34 15.80
C GLU A 38 -0.95 -7.98 15.21
N SER A 39 -0.21 -8.76 16.00
CA SER A 39 1.00 -9.46 15.51
C SER A 39 0.74 -10.45 14.38
N SER A 40 -0.51 -10.93 14.20
CA SER A 40 -0.87 -11.76 13.04
C SER A 40 -0.83 -10.97 11.73
N VAL A 41 -1.06 -9.65 11.77
CA VAL A 41 -0.97 -8.77 10.60
C VAL A 41 0.48 -8.69 10.11
N ILE A 42 1.44 -8.51 11.02
CA ILE A 42 2.87 -8.46 10.67
C ILE A 42 3.37 -9.80 10.13
N LYS A 43 2.99 -10.91 10.76
CA LYS A 43 3.33 -12.25 10.27
C LYS A 43 2.82 -12.49 8.85
N GLN A 44 1.56 -12.12 8.59
CA GLN A 44 0.97 -12.26 7.27
C GLN A 44 1.64 -11.33 6.25
N ALA A 45 1.95 -10.08 6.62
CA ALA A 45 2.70 -9.17 5.75
C ALA A 45 4.07 -9.75 5.37
N ALA A 46 4.81 -10.32 6.32
CA ALA A 46 6.11 -10.96 6.05
C ALA A 46 5.97 -12.10 5.02
N VAL A 47 4.95 -12.96 5.17
CA VAL A 47 4.66 -14.04 4.21
C VAL A 47 4.31 -13.51 2.83
N GLU A 48 3.38 -12.56 2.76
CA GLU A 48 2.86 -12.06 1.49
C GLU A 48 3.92 -11.27 0.72
N PHE A 49 4.74 -10.47 1.41
CA PHE A 49 5.80 -9.69 0.77
C PHE A 49 6.99 -10.54 0.35
N ARG A 50 7.28 -11.62 1.08
CA ARG A 50 8.26 -12.63 0.62
C ARG A 50 7.80 -13.28 -0.68
N LYS A 51 6.58 -13.78 -0.71
CA LYS A 51 5.99 -14.41 -1.91
C LYS A 51 5.90 -13.44 -3.08
N ALA A 52 5.60 -12.16 -2.82
CA ALA A 52 5.64 -11.13 -3.85
C ALA A 52 7.05 -10.93 -4.41
N THR A 53 8.07 -10.93 -3.54
CA THR A 53 9.48 -10.81 -3.93
C THR A 53 9.94 -11.98 -4.78
N GLU A 54 9.58 -13.21 -4.42
CA GLU A 54 9.85 -14.41 -5.23
C GLU A 54 9.21 -14.35 -6.62
N ARG A 55 8.10 -13.61 -6.76
CA ARG A 55 7.40 -13.36 -8.03
C ARG A 55 7.94 -12.15 -8.80
N GLY A 56 9.04 -11.53 -8.36
CA GLY A 56 9.68 -10.40 -9.04
C GLY A 56 9.22 -9.01 -8.58
N TYR A 57 8.49 -8.90 -7.46
CA TYR A 57 8.14 -7.64 -6.83
C TYR A 57 8.99 -7.42 -5.60
N PRO A 58 10.13 -6.73 -5.68
CA PRO A 58 11.04 -6.60 -4.55
C PRO A 58 10.41 -5.70 -3.48
N ILE A 59 9.85 -6.32 -2.44
CA ILE A 59 9.23 -5.66 -1.29
C ILE A 59 9.97 -6.09 -0.04
N HIS A 60 10.58 -5.13 0.67
CA HIS A 60 11.23 -5.40 1.95
C HIS A 60 10.37 -4.91 3.10
N LEU A 61 10.19 -5.78 4.09
CA LEU A 61 9.58 -5.45 5.38
C LEU A 61 10.69 -5.11 6.38
N ILE A 62 10.74 -3.85 6.81
CA ILE A 62 11.69 -3.34 7.81
C ILE A 62 10.96 -3.21 9.14
N TYR A 63 11.01 -4.26 9.95
CA TYR A 63 10.28 -4.30 11.21
C TYR A 63 10.97 -3.49 12.30
N MET A 64 10.22 -2.59 12.93
CA MET A 64 10.65 -1.75 14.03
C MET A 64 9.84 -2.05 15.27
N ASP A 65 10.50 -2.38 16.38
CA ASP A 65 9.84 -2.68 17.64
C ASP A 65 10.59 -2.06 18.83
N PRO A 66 10.04 -1.01 19.47
CA PRO A 66 10.66 -0.35 20.61
C PRO A 66 10.77 -1.26 21.85
N GLN A 67 10.04 -2.39 21.88
CA GLN A 67 10.10 -3.42 22.91
C GLN A 67 11.10 -4.55 22.57
N ARG A 68 12.06 -4.27 21.68
CA ARG A 68 13.17 -5.19 21.33
C ARG A 68 12.69 -6.51 20.70
N GLY A 69 11.64 -6.45 19.89
CA GLY A 69 11.12 -7.60 19.15
C GLY A 69 10.12 -8.47 19.94
N GLN A 70 9.69 -8.03 21.12
CA GLN A 70 8.76 -8.79 21.96
C GLN A 70 7.36 -8.91 21.34
N SER A 71 6.94 -7.97 20.50
CA SER A 71 5.57 -7.95 19.98
C SER A 71 5.33 -9.05 18.92
N ALA A 72 6.35 -9.38 18.13
CA ALA A 72 6.28 -10.41 17.09
C ALA A 72 7.61 -11.17 16.91
N PRO A 73 8.13 -11.87 17.93
CA PRO A 73 9.48 -12.48 17.87
C PRO A 73 9.63 -13.51 16.75
N ALA A 74 8.54 -14.19 16.38
CA ALA A 74 8.52 -15.22 15.33
C ALA A 74 8.81 -14.68 13.92
N ILE A 75 8.74 -13.36 13.68
CA ILE A 75 9.03 -12.79 12.36
C ILE A 75 10.47 -12.27 12.23
N LEU A 76 11.20 -12.13 13.33
CA LEU A 76 12.54 -11.53 13.33
C LEU A 76 13.54 -12.24 12.40
N PRO A 77 13.53 -13.58 12.26
CA PRO A 77 14.38 -14.27 11.28
C PRO A 77 14.03 -13.94 9.82
N HIS A 78 12.81 -13.46 9.59
CA HIS A 78 12.20 -13.35 8.26
C HIS A 78 12.13 -11.93 7.71
N VAL A 79 12.57 -10.93 8.47
CA VAL A 79 12.55 -9.51 8.10
C VAL A 79 13.96 -8.98 7.85
N SER A 80 14.09 -8.11 6.84
CA SER A 80 15.39 -7.55 6.48
C SER A 80 15.75 -6.48 7.51
N GLU A 81 16.88 -6.70 8.19
CA GLU A 81 17.53 -5.70 9.04
C GLU A 81 16.58 -5.01 10.05
N PRO A 82 15.95 -5.76 10.99
CA PRO A 82 15.02 -5.18 11.96
C PRO A 82 15.70 -4.15 12.86
N ALA A 83 14.93 -3.22 13.41
CA ALA A 83 15.40 -2.23 14.37
C ALA A 83 14.69 -2.43 15.72
N LEU A 84 15.45 -2.83 16.74
CA LEU A 84 14.94 -3.36 18.00
C LEU A 84 15.32 -2.42 19.17
N GLY A 85 14.34 -1.66 19.64
CA GLY A 85 14.53 -0.62 20.64
C GLY A 85 14.72 0.78 20.05
N ILE A 86 14.55 1.80 20.88
CA ILE A 86 14.47 3.20 20.42
C ILE A 86 15.72 3.69 19.69
N GLU A 87 16.92 3.33 20.14
CA GLU A 87 18.16 3.81 19.50
C GLU A 87 18.36 3.18 18.11
N GLU A 88 18.13 1.88 17.96
CA GLU A 88 18.18 1.23 16.64
C GLU A 88 17.10 1.79 15.70
N ILE A 89 15.90 2.07 16.24
CA ILE A 89 14.82 2.73 15.48
C ILE A 89 15.24 4.13 15.03
N ARG A 90 15.88 4.92 15.89
CA ARG A 90 16.41 6.25 15.55
C ARG A 90 17.41 6.16 14.40
N GLU A 91 18.39 5.26 14.50
CA GLU A 91 19.38 5.04 13.44
C GLU A 91 18.72 4.63 12.12
N ARG A 92 17.76 3.71 12.18
CA ARG A 92 17.06 3.23 10.99
C ARG A 92 16.15 4.30 10.36
N LEU A 93 15.47 5.11 11.14
CA LEU A 93 14.65 6.23 10.65
C LEU A 93 15.53 7.29 9.97
N LEU A 94 16.69 7.61 10.53
CA LEU A 94 17.66 8.50 9.90
C LEU A 94 18.17 7.94 8.55
N GLN A 95 18.46 6.64 8.50
CA GLN A 95 18.86 5.97 7.26
C GLN A 95 17.74 5.99 6.21
N LEU A 96 16.49 5.71 6.61
CA LEU A 96 15.33 5.76 5.72
C LEU A 96 15.07 7.16 5.18
N ARG A 97 15.24 8.20 6.00
CA ARG A 97 15.16 9.59 5.53
C ARG A 97 16.24 9.92 4.50
N GLN A 98 17.47 9.46 4.74
CA GLN A 98 18.54 9.62 3.76
C GLN A 98 18.23 8.89 2.45
N GLU A 99 17.77 7.64 2.53
CA GLU A 99 17.36 6.83 1.38
C GLU A 99 16.20 7.50 0.61
N MET A 100 15.22 8.08 1.30
CA MET A 100 14.14 8.86 0.69
C MET A 100 14.70 10.02 -0.13
N ASN A 101 15.62 10.80 0.45
CA ASN A 101 16.25 11.93 -0.22
C ASN A 101 17.08 11.49 -1.44
N ASP A 102 17.86 10.41 -1.31
CA ASP A 102 18.69 9.87 -2.38
C ASP A 102 17.83 9.37 -3.55
N ARG A 103 16.75 8.62 -3.24
CA ARG A 103 15.79 8.16 -4.24
C ARG A 103 15.07 9.31 -4.91
N ASN A 104 14.63 10.33 -4.16
CA ASN A 104 14.00 11.52 -4.74
C ASN A 104 14.96 12.23 -5.70
N ALA A 105 16.23 12.41 -5.32
CA ALA A 105 17.25 13.01 -6.17
C ALA A 105 17.57 12.17 -7.41
N TYR A 106 17.51 10.84 -7.30
CA TYR A 106 17.65 9.93 -8.43
C TYR A 106 16.44 10.00 -9.37
N LEU A 107 15.22 9.85 -8.85
CA LEU A 107 13.97 9.83 -9.61
C LEU A 107 13.73 11.15 -10.36
N ALA A 108 14.16 12.28 -9.80
CA ALA A 108 14.15 13.58 -10.49
C ALA A 108 15.03 13.61 -11.76
N LYS A 109 16.00 12.68 -11.88
CA LYS A 109 16.95 12.62 -13.00
C LYS A 109 16.60 11.53 -14.02
N VAL A 110 15.77 10.55 -13.66
CA VAL A 110 15.38 9.43 -14.52
C VAL A 110 14.69 9.94 -15.78
N GLU A 111 15.12 9.47 -16.93
CA GLU A 111 14.43 9.70 -18.19
C GLU A 111 13.41 8.59 -18.44
N HIS A 112 12.20 8.98 -18.85
CA HIS A 112 11.15 8.05 -19.20
C HIS A 112 10.43 8.52 -20.46
N VAL A 113 9.89 7.57 -21.21
CA VAL A 113 9.04 7.86 -22.37
C VAL A 113 7.60 7.83 -21.89
N THR A 114 6.91 8.96 -22.03
CA THR A 114 5.49 9.07 -21.70
C THR A 114 4.64 8.20 -22.64
N SER A 115 3.37 7.95 -22.28
CA SER A 115 2.41 7.20 -23.12
C SER A 115 2.22 7.79 -24.53
N ARG A 116 2.60 9.05 -24.75
CA ARG A 116 2.57 9.73 -26.06
C ARG A 116 3.89 9.66 -26.84
N GLY A 117 4.84 8.84 -26.39
CA GLY A 117 6.15 8.70 -27.03
C GLY A 117 7.12 9.86 -26.79
N VAL A 118 6.79 10.79 -25.88
CA VAL A 118 7.67 11.93 -25.57
C VAL A 118 8.59 11.56 -24.42
N THR A 119 9.90 11.68 -24.63
CA THR A 119 10.91 11.55 -23.56
C THR A 119 10.82 12.73 -22.61
N ARG A 120 10.68 12.45 -21.32
CA ARG A 120 10.71 13.44 -20.24
C ARG A 120 11.72 13.01 -19.19
N ARG A 121 12.24 13.99 -18.45
CA ARG A 121 13.11 13.79 -17.30
C ARG A 121 12.34 14.03 -16.01
N GLY A 122 12.61 13.20 -15.02
CA GLY A 122 11.92 13.18 -13.74
C GLY A 122 10.69 12.28 -13.81
N VAL A 123 10.51 11.43 -12.81
CA VAL A 123 9.26 10.67 -12.62
C VAL A 123 8.49 11.23 -11.43
N GLN A 124 7.17 11.29 -11.56
CA GLN A 124 6.30 11.90 -10.56
C GLN A 124 5.85 10.93 -9.47
N SER A 125 5.96 9.62 -9.72
CA SER A 125 5.38 8.57 -8.88
C SER A 125 6.22 7.29 -8.92
N TYR A 126 6.07 6.49 -7.86
CA TYR A 126 6.58 5.13 -7.78
C TYR A 126 5.54 4.16 -8.32
N ASP A 127 5.66 3.77 -9.59
CA ASP A 127 4.58 3.10 -10.34
C ASP A 127 4.52 1.56 -10.20
N ARG A 128 5.34 0.94 -9.37
CA ARG A 128 5.18 -0.46 -8.89
C ARG A 128 6.37 -0.85 -8.01
N PRO A 129 6.26 -1.90 -7.17
CA PRO A 129 7.44 -2.53 -6.58
C PRO A 129 8.49 -2.89 -7.65
N GLY A 130 9.73 -2.44 -7.44
CA GLY A 130 10.83 -2.58 -8.38
C GLY A 130 10.92 -1.49 -9.46
N ALA A 131 10.01 -0.51 -9.49
CA ALA A 131 10.06 0.59 -10.46
C ALA A 131 11.42 1.30 -10.38
N HIS A 132 12.01 1.55 -11.56
CA HIS A 132 13.34 2.17 -11.71
C HIS A 132 14.47 1.43 -10.97
N GLY A 133 14.33 0.11 -10.77
CA GLY A 133 15.32 -0.70 -10.06
C GLY A 133 15.36 -0.43 -8.54
N LEU A 134 14.32 0.20 -8.00
CA LEU A 134 14.19 0.50 -6.58
C LEU A 134 13.18 -0.44 -5.92
N PRO A 135 13.54 -1.15 -4.85
CA PRO A 135 12.59 -1.98 -4.13
C PRO A 135 11.60 -1.14 -3.32
N MET A 136 10.43 -1.68 -3.05
CA MET A 136 9.47 -1.05 -2.14
C MET A 136 9.87 -1.35 -0.69
N LEU A 137 9.93 -0.33 0.15
CA LEU A 137 10.26 -0.44 1.57
C LEU A 137 9.00 -0.20 2.40
N ILE A 138 8.52 -1.24 3.07
CA ILE A 138 7.40 -1.14 4.01
C ILE A 138 7.95 -1.21 5.43
N VAL A 139 7.65 -0.20 6.24
CA VAL A 139 8.29 0.02 7.53
C VAL A 139 7.26 -0.04 8.66
N PRO A 140 6.82 -1.24 9.09
CA PRO A 140 5.94 -1.36 10.24
C PRO A 140 6.65 -0.97 11.53
N ILE A 141 6.06 -0.02 12.24
CA ILE A 141 6.50 0.44 13.55
C ILE A 141 5.48 -0.02 14.58
N ASP A 142 5.83 -1.08 15.31
CA ASP A 142 5.02 -1.59 16.40
C ASP A 142 5.10 -0.69 17.62
N GLU A 143 4.04 -0.66 18.41
CA GLU A 143 3.89 0.18 19.60
C GLU A 143 4.33 1.63 19.34
N PHE A 144 3.87 2.22 18.23
CA PHE A 144 4.33 3.51 17.73
C PHE A 144 4.25 4.63 18.77
N HIS A 145 3.32 4.55 19.73
CA HIS A 145 3.23 5.50 20.84
C HIS A 145 4.52 5.67 21.66
N LYS A 146 5.42 4.69 21.65
CA LYS A 146 6.73 4.79 22.30
C LYS A 146 7.73 5.57 21.45
N VAL A 147 7.63 5.46 20.12
CA VAL A 147 8.46 6.21 19.16
C VAL A 147 7.99 7.66 19.09
N ALA A 148 6.68 7.87 19.07
CA ALA A 148 6.03 9.19 19.00
C ALA A 148 6.31 10.09 20.21
N GLN A 149 6.83 9.55 21.31
CA GLN A 149 7.28 10.34 22.47
C GLN A 149 8.57 11.14 22.21
N TYR A 150 9.27 10.83 21.12
CA TYR A 150 10.48 11.53 20.69
C TYR A 150 10.15 12.38 19.48
N ASP A 151 10.07 13.69 19.67
CA ASP A 151 9.63 14.65 18.65
C ASP A 151 10.42 14.50 17.34
N ASP A 152 11.72 14.26 17.43
CA ASP A 152 12.57 14.11 16.25
C ASP A 152 12.30 12.82 15.47
N LEU A 153 11.86 11.74 16.14
CA LEU A 153 11.46 10.49 15.48
C LEU A 153 10.07 10.63 14.86
N ALA A 154 9.15 11.29 15.57
CA ALA A 154 7.80 11.57 15.05
C ALA A 154 7.86 12.44 13.79
N GLU A 155 8.73 13.46 13.78
CA GLU A 155 8.98 14.31 12.62
C GLU A 155 9.48 13.51 11.42
N ILE A 156 10.48 12.63 11.60
CA ILE A 156 10.99 11.78 10.51
C ILE A 156 9.90 10.85 9.98
N VAL A 157 9.10 10.22 10.85
CA VAL A 157 8.01 9.35 10.42
C VAL A 157 6.96 10.14 9.64
N HIS A 158 6.63 11.36 10.08
CA HIS A 158 5.73 12.25 9.35
C HIS A 158 6.28 12.59 7.95
N GLU A 159 7.55 12.99 7.84
CA GLU A 159 8.22 13.25 6.55
C GLU A 159 8.14 12.03 5.62
N LEU A 160 8.48 10.85 6.13
CA LEU A 160 8.41 9.59 5.37
C LEU A 160 6.99 9.26 4.91
N MET A 161 5.97 9.49 5.74
CA MET A 161 4.58 9.26 5.35
C MET A 161 4.08 10.27 4.32
N ALA A 162 4.50 11.53 4.43
CA ALA A 162 4.06 12.60 3.54
C ALA A 162 4.72 12.54 2.16
N GLU A 163 5.98 12.12 2.09
CA GLU A 163 6.78 12.21 0.86
C GLU A 163 7.28 10.85 0.34
N GLY A 164 7.36 9.83 1.20
CA GLY A 164 7.99 8.54 0.89
C GLY A 164 7.26 7.73 -0.18
N SER A 165 5.95 7.94 -0.38
CA SER A 165 5.18 7.20 -1.39
C SER A 165 5.77 7.40 -2.80
N LYS A 166 6.24 8.61 -3.12
CA LYS A 166 6.82 8.91 -4.44
C LYS A 166 8.13 8.17 -4.73
N CYS A 167 8.81 7.68 -3.70
CA CYS A 167 10.06 6.95 -3.82
C CYS A 167 9.99 5.49 -3.32
N GLY A 168 8.79 4.98 -3.09
CA GLY A 168 8.56 3.59 -2.73
C GLY A 168 8.89 3.27 -1.27
N ILE A 169 8.79 4.24 -0.36
CA ILE A 169 9.01 4.04 1.09
C ILE A 169 7.71 4.38 1.83
N MET A 170 7.24 3.52 2.72
CA MET A 170 6.04 3.81 3.50
C MET A 170 6.08 3.22 4.92
N PRO A 171 6.03 4.09 5.95
CA PRO A 171 5.76 3.66 7.32
C PRO A 171 4.35 3.09 7.48
N TRP A 172 4.24 1.99 8.22
CA TRP A 172 2.99 1.48 8.74
C TRP A 172 2.97 1.68 10.25
N ILE A 173 1.84 2.13 10.78
CA ILE A 173 1.71 2.50 12.19
C ILE A 173 0.88 1.43 12.88
N LEU A 174 1.48 0.76 13.86
CA LEU A 174 0.85 -0.29 14.66
C LEU A 174 0.81 0.19 16.12
N ASN A 175 -0.36 0.12 16.74
CA ASN A 175 -0.54 0.63 18.08
C ASN A 175 -1.75 0.04 18.81
N GLN A 176 -1.57 -0.30 20.08
CA GLN A 176 -2.66 -0.81 20.90
C GLN A 176 -3.62 0.27 21.38
N ASP A 177 -3.08 1.46 21.68
CA ASP A 177 -3.82 2.61 22.20
C ASP A 177 -3.91 3.71 21.15
N ALA A 178 -5.05 3.78 20.49
CA ALA A 178 -5.35 4.72 19.42
C ALA A 178 -5.87 6.09 19.93
N ILE A 179 -5.20 6.66 20.91
CA ILE A 179 -5.47 8.03 21.37
C ILE A 179 -4.67 9.00 20.50
N VAL A 180 -5.28 10.09 20.01
CA VAL A 180 -4.62 11.03 19.07
C VAL A 180 -3.25 11.53 19.59
N ASP A 181 -3.18 11.85 20.88
CA ASP A 181 -1.93 12.31 21.53
C ASP A 181 -0.84 11.23 21.52
N SER A 182 -1.21 9.93 21.48
CA SER A 182 -0.27 8.82 21.44
C SER A 182 0.38 8.64 20.06
N LEU A 183 -0.10 9.32 19.01
CA LEU A 183 0.43 9.23 17.66
C LEU A 183 1.36 10.40 17.28
N GLY A 184 1.78 11.22 18.25
CA GLY A 184 2.65 12.37 18.00
C GLY A 184 1.92 13.57 17.36
N GLY A 185 0.58 13.57 17.39
CA GLY A 185 -0.26 14.67 16.91
C GLY A 185 -1.29 14.26 15.84
N GLY A 186 -2.09 15.23 15.40
CA GLY A 186 -3.20 14.99 14.46
C GLY A 186 -2.77 14.79 12.99
N GLU A 187 -1.53 15.15 12.63
CA GLU A 187 -1.06 15.11 11.24
C GLU A 187 -0.79 13.67 10.76
N ILE A 188 -0.11 12.86 11.56
CA ILE A 188 0.09 11.42 11.28
C ILE A 188 -1.26 10.71 11.16
N LEU A 189 -2.20 10.98 12.08
CA LEU A 189 -3.54 10.38 12.01
C LEU A 189 -4.30 10.79 10.74
N ARG A 190 -4.15 12.04 10.27
CA ARG A 190 -4.74 12.49 9.00
C ARG A 190 -4.14 11.74 7.81
N LEU A 191 -2.82 11.55 7.79
CA LEU A 191 -2.15 10.77 6.74
C LEU A 191 -2.62 9.31 6.76
N LEU A 192 -2.69 8.68 7.94
CA LEU A 192 -3.23 7.32 8.10
C LEU A 192 -4.70 7.22 7.63
N SER A 193 -5.51 8.22 7.94
CA SER A 193 -6.93 8.26 7.55
C SER A 193 -7.15 8.39 6.03
N SER A 194 -6.12 8.80 5.29
CA SER A 194 -6.14 8.82 3.82
C SER A 194 -5.72 7.49 3.17
N GLY A 195 -5.14 6.57 3.95
CA GLY A 195 -4.71 5.25 3.52
C GLY A 195 -5.62 4.13 3.99
N ASN A 196 -5.01 2.99 4.32
CA ASN A 196 -5.73 1.83 4.83
C ASN A 196 -5.74 1.80 6.36
N LEU A 197 -6.84 1.33 6.94
CA LEU A 197 -6.94 1.07 8.38
C LEU A 197 -7.38 -0.36 8.63
N ILE A 198 -6.70 -1.04 9.55
CA ILE A 198 -7.11 -2.31 10.14
C ILE A 198 -7.39 -2.04 11.60
N VAL A 199 -8.66 -2.07 12.00
CA VAL A 199 -9.05 -1.83 13.39
C VAL A 199 -9.65 -3.10 13.96
N LEU A 200 -8.87 -3.76 14.79
CA LEU A 200 -9.25 -4.94 15.55
C LEU A 200 -10.13 -4.51 16.74
N ARG A 201 -10.53 -5.47 17.58
CA ARG A 201 -11.36 -5.17 18.77
C ARG A 201 -10.72 -4.05 19.60
N THR A 202 -11.50 -2.99 19.86
CA THR A 202 -11.13 -1.89 20.76
C THR A 202 -11.87 -2.01 22.10
N GLY A 203 -11.39 -1.30 23.13
CA GLY A 203 -12.01 -1.33 24.47
C GLY A 203 -13.29 -0.53 24.57
N ASP A 204 -13.37 0.55 23.80
CA ASP A 204 -14.42 1.54 23.93
C ASP A 204 -14.77 2.21 22.59
N ALA A 205 -15.92 2.88 22.58
CA ALA A 205 -16.47 3.54 21.40
C ALA A 205 -15.75 4.84 21.03
N TYR A 206 -15.07 5.49 21.98
CA TYR A 206 -14.31 6.71 21.75
C TYR A 206 -13.07 6.41 20.90
N THR A 207 -12.31 5.37 21.27
CA THR A 207 -11.13 4.90 20.52
C THR A 207 -11.52 4.50 19.09
N ALA A 208 -12.65 3.81 18.91
CA ALA A 208 -13.17 3.47 17.57
C ALA A 208 -13.51 4.73 16.75
N ARG A 209 -14.15 5.74 17.37
CA ARG A 209 -14.47 7.02 16.70
C ARG A 209 -13.24 7.84 16.35
N ALA A 210 -12.23 7.86 17.22
CA ALA A 210 -11.00 8.57 16.95
C ALA A 210 -10.28 8.03 15.71
N LEU A 211 -10.35 6.73 15.46
CA LEU A 211 -9.71 6.07 14.33
C LEU A 211 -10.47 6.16 13.01
N PHE A 212 -11.79 5.93 13.04
CA PHE A 212 -12.61 5.92 11.82
C PHE A 212 -13.22 7.29 11.50
N GLY A 213 -13.18 8.26 12.43
CA GLY A 213 -13.83 9.55 12.28
C GLY A 213 -15.34 9.41 11.98
N ASP A 214 -15.84 10.24 11.07
CA ASP A 214 -17.23 10.20 10.60
C ASP A 214 -17.51 9.06 9.61
N ARG A 215 -16.51 8.29 9.18
CA ARG A 215 -16.65 7.14 8.25
C ARG A 215 -17.16 5.87 8.94
N LEU A 216 -17.78 6.01 10.11
CA LEU A 216 -18.00 4.94 11.06
C LEU A 216 -19.32 4.20 10.80
N GLU A 217 -19.28 3.27 9.85
CA GLU A 217 -20.25 2.16 9.75
C GLU A 217 -19.79 0.92 10.55
N ALA A 218 -18.63 1.00 11.22
CA ALA A 218 -17.98 -0.08 11.94
C ALA A 218 -18.03 0.09 13.46
N PHE A 219 -18.30 -0.99 14.21
CA PHE A 219 -18.31 -0.96 15.67
C PHE A 219 -17.29 -1.94 16.30
N PRO A 220 -15.97 -1.69 16.18
CA PRO A 220 -14.93 -2.59 16.72
C PRO A 220 -15.06 -2.87 18.22
N HIS A 221 -15.48 -1.87 19.01
CA HIS A 221 -15.70 -1.99 20.45
C HIS A 221 -16.85 -2.95 20.83
N GLN A 222 -17.71 -3.30 19.87
CA GLN A 222 -18.80 -4.25 20.10
C GLN A 222 -18.39 -5.70 19.85
N ILE A 223 -17.22 -5.94 19.25
CA ILE A 223 -16.67 -7.27 19.03
C ILE A 223 -16.42 -7.92 20.40
N LYS A 224 -17.15 -9.00 20.70
CA LYS A 224 -17.02 -9.73 21.97
C LYS A 224 -15.69 -10.45 22.07
N LYS A 225 -15.24 -10.79 23.28
CA LYS A 225 -13.97 -11.51 23.50
C LYS A 225 -13.98 -12.94 22.95
N THR A 226 -15.15 -13.56 22.92
CA THR A 226 -15.38 -14.91 22.40
C THR A 226 -16.55 -14.92 21.44
N PHE A 227 -16.57 -15.89 20.53
CA PHE A 227 -17.71 -16.10 19.65
C PHE A 227 -18.96 -16.49 20.46
N PRO A 228 -20.18 -16.12 20.01
CA PRO A 228 -21.41 -16.54 20.65
C PRO A 228 -21.45 -18.06 20.83
N ASN A 229 -21.84 -18.52 22.02
CA ASN A 229 -21.93 -19.95 22.36
C ASN A 229 -20.62 -20.75 22.18
N SER A 230 -19.46 -20.09 22.25
CA SER A 230 -18.16 -20.73 22.11
C SER A 230 -17.15 -20.23 23.15
N SER A 231 -16.20 -21.09 23.52
CA SER A 231 -14.99 -20.70 24.24
C SER A 231 -13.90 -20.14 23.33
N LYS A 232 -14.09 -20.21 22.00
CA LYS A 232 -13.12 -19.70 21.03
C LYS A 232 -13.07 -18.17 21.09
N ASN A 233 -11.85 -17.64 21.18
CA ASN A 233 -11.63 -16.20 21.14
C ASN A 233 -11.88 -15.61 19.75
N THR A 234 -12.20 -14.33 19.71
CA THR A 234 -12.36 -13.53 18.48
C THR A 234 -11.05 -12.89 18.04
N LYS A 235 -9.88 -13.45 18.41
CA LYS A 235 -8.58 -12.94 17.97
C LYS A 235 -8.55 -12.91 16.43
N GLY A 236 -8.05 -11.80 15.90
CA GLY A 236 -8.03 -11.45 14.48
C GLY A 236 -9.32 -10.82 13.98
N CYS A 237 -10.42 -10.80 14.74
CA CYS A 237 -11.66 -10.17 14.27
C CYS A 237 -11.54 -8.64 14.35
N GLY A 238 -11.91 -7.97 13.26
CA GLY A 238 -11.84 -6.52 13.16
C GLY A 238 -12.55 -6.00 11.92
N TYR A 239 -12.28 -4.76 11.62
CA TYR A 239 -12.73 -4.07 10.42
C TYR A 239 -11.54 -3.61 9.62
N VAL A 240 -11.64 -3.74 8.30
CA VAL A 240 -10.69 -3.17 7.35
C VAL A 240 -11.39 -2.03 6.62
N LEU A 241 -10.68 -0.91 6.48
CA LEU A 241 -11.05 0.23 5.66
C LEU A 241 -9.95 0.41 4.63
N GLY A 242 -10.27 0.18 3.36
CA GLY A 242 -9.39 0.56 2.26
C GLY A 242 -9.47 2.07 2.00
N ALA A 243 -8.45 2.65 1.38
CA ALA A 243 -8.35 4.09 1.12
C ALA A 243 -9.59 4.73 0.47
N THR A 244 -10.33 3.96 -0.33
CA THR A 244 -11.50 4.42 -1.11
C THR A 244 -12.80 3.65 -0.80
N SER A 245 -12.82 2.83 0.26
CA SER A 245 -13.87 1.82 0.45
C SER A 245 -14.65 1.98 1.75
N ARG A 246 -15.86 1.41 1.80
CA ARG A 246 -16.61 1.19 3.04
C ARG A 246 -15.82 0.27 3.98
N SER A 247 -16.02 0.43 5.29
CA SER A 247 -15.47 -0.50 6.27
C SER A 247 -16.11 -1.88 6.13
N VAL A 248 -15.30 -2.95 6.19
CA VAL A 248 -15.77 -4.34 6.08
C VAL A 248 -15.28 -5.16 7.27
N MET A 249 -16.17 -5.97 7.84
CA MET A 249 -15.80 -6.89 8.92
C MET A 249 -15.05 -8.09 8.37
N THR A 250 -13.92 -8.42 8.99
CA THR A 250 -13.04 -9.53 8.59
C THR A 250 -12.43 -10.22 9.82
N ARG A 251 -11.79 -11.36 9.58
CA ARG A 251 -10.87 -11.99 10.52
C ARG A 251 -9.50 -12.15 9.89
N ILE A 252 -8.48 -11.47 10.44
CA ILE A 252 -7.08 -11.60 10.01
C ILE A 252 -6.69 -13.08 10.01
N ARG A 253 -6.09 -13.55 8.90
CA ARG A 253 -5.53 -14.89 8.81
C ARG A 253 -4.29 -14.96 9.69
N ASP A 254 -4.29 -15.86 10.68
CA ASP A 254 -3.12 -16.08 11.52
C ASP A 254 -2.15 -17.02 10.81
N VAL A 255 -0.88 -16.64 10.75
CA VAL A 255 0.21 -17.54 10.35
C VAL A 255 0.73 -18.17 11.64
N ALA A 256 0.34 -19.43 11.88
CA ALA A 256 0.67 -20.12 13.12
C ALA A 256 2.19 -20.22 13.30
N ASP A 257 2.88 -20.67 12.24
CA ASP A 257 4.32 -20.86 12.19
C ASP A 257 4.90 -20.20 10.92
N PRO A 258 5.52 -19.02 11.03
CA PRO A 258 6.19 -18.38 9.90
C PRO A 258 7.34 -19.22 9.34
N ASP A 259 8.04 -20.02 10.16
CA ASP A 259 9.21 -20.81 9.73
C ASP A 259 8.78 -21.90 8.73
N GLU A 260 7.63 -22.54 8.96
CA GLU A 260 7.06 -23.54 8.05
C GLU A 260 6.73 -22.96 6.67
N VAL A 261 6.31 -21.69 6.61
CA VAL A 261 5.84 -21.04 5.38
C VAL A 261 6.96 -20.33 4.63
N LEU A 262 7.90 -19.71 5.35
CA LEU A 262 8.96 -18.88 4.79
C LEU A 262 10.29 -19.63 4.65
N GLY A 263 10.44 -20.77 5.34
CA GLY A 263 11.69 -21.52 5.40
C GLY A 263 12.77 -20.80 6.21
N ASP A 264 13.99 -21.35 6.16
CA ASP A 264 15.12 -20.85 6.97
C ASP A 264 15.96 -19.78 6.27
N GLU A 265 15.65 -19.44 5.01
CA GLU A 265 16.48 -18.51 4.24
C GLU A 265 16.19 -17.05 4.65
N PRO A 266 17.19 -16.34 5.21
CA PRO A 266 16.99 -14.96 5.61
C PRO A 266 16.67 -14.10 4.39
N PRO A 267 15.91 -13.02 4.57
CA PRO A 267 15.61 -12.12 3.46
C PRO A 267 16.89 -11.47 2.94
N PRO A 268 16.96 -11.21 1.62
CA PRO A 268 18.11 -10.53 1.05
C PRO A 268 18.30 -9.16 1.73
N PRO A 269 19.55 -8.70 1.89
CA PRO A 269 19.83 -7.39 2.44
C PRO A 269 19.25 -6.30 1.54
N ILE A 270 18.96 -5.14 2.13
CA ILE A 270 18.31 -4.05 1.40
C ILE A 270 19.37 -3.34 0.55
N PRO A 271 19.15 -3.17 -0.77
CA PRO A 271 20.12 -2.51 -1.64
C PRO A 271 19.97 -0.99 -1.55
N TRP A 272 20.37 -0.41 -0.41
CA TRP A 272 20.37 1.04 -0.15
C TRP A 272 21.05 1.84 -1.27
N MET A 273 20.51 2.98 -1.68
CA MET A 273 21.14 3.85 -2.68
C MET A 273 22.41 4.49 -2.13
N SER A 274 22.38 4.93 -0.86
CA SER A 274 23.52 5.53 -0.16
C SER A 274 24.77 4.63 -0.12
N SER A 275 24.61 3.30 -0.20
CA SER A 275 25.73 2.35 -0.24
C SER A 275 26.28 2.09 -1.64
N ARG A 276 25.55 2.45 -2.72
CA ARG A 276 25.99 2.26 -4.11
C ARG A 276 27.06 3.26 -4.55
N ASP A 277 27.02 4.49 -4.03
CA ASP A 277 27.99 5.54 -4.36
C ASP A 277 29.40 5.26 -3.78
N ALA A 278 29.53 4.33 -2.84
CA ALA A 278 30.83 3.92 -2.31
C ALA A 278 31.60 2.94 -3.21
N SER A 279 30.96 2.36 -4.25
CA SER A 279 31.61 1.29 -5.05
C SER A 279 31.34 1.27 -6.56
N ALA A 280 30.56 2.18 -7.15
CA ALA A 280 30.29 2.10 -8.59
C ALA A 280 30.35 3.47 -9.30
N THR A 281 31.36 3.62 -10.16
CA THR A 281 31.29 4.49 -11.34
C THR A 281 30.06 4.12 -12.15
N ALA A 282 29.23 5.12 -12.46
CA ALA A 282 28.00 4.96 -13.23
C ALA A 282 28.27 4.34 -14.61
N GLU A 283 28.11 3.02 -14.71
CA GLU A 283 27.92 2.36 -15.99
C GLU A 283 26.47 2.55 -16.42
N SER A 284 26.33 3.21 -17.56
CA SER A 284 25.08 3.35 -18.30
C SER A 284 24.46 1.95 -18.47
N PRO A 285 23.18 1.71 -18.12
CA PRO A 285 22.60 0.39 -18.27
C PRO A 285 22.66 -0.03 -19.74
N ALA A 286 23.27 -1.18 -19.97
CA ALA A 286 23.49 -1.78 -21.27
C ALA A 286 22.18 -1.85 -22.05
N GLN A 287 22.24 -1.43 -23.32
CA GLN A 287 21.24 -1.75 -24.32
C GLN A 287 20.96 -3.26 -24.31
N PRO A 288 19.68 -3.69 -24.40
CA PRO A 288 19.38 -5.09 -24.62
C PRO A 288 20.01 -5.56 -25.94
N PRO A 289 20.51 -6.81 -26.02
CA PRO A 289 21.19 -7.32 -27.19
C PRO A 289 20.29 -7.26 -28.43
N ALA A 290 20.90 -6.88 -29.56
CA ALA A 290 20.23 -6.75 -30.84
C ALA A 290 19.58 -8.07 -31.29
N ALA A 291 18.38 -7.91 -31.85
CA ALA A 291 17.47 -8.95 -32.29
C ALA A 291 18.10 -10.02 -33.21
N GLY A 292 17.84 -11.27 -32.88
CA GLY A 292 17.94 -12.42 -33.78
C GLY A 292 16.74 -13.34 -33.59
N GLY A 293 15.71 -13.15 -34.43
CA GLY A 293 14.64 -14.13 -34.69
C GLY A 293 13.37 -13.98 -33.84
N ARG A 294 12.29 -13.49 -34.48
CA ARG A 294 10.88 -13.69 -34.07
C ARG A 294 10.52 -15.19 -34.18
N PRO A 295 9.67 -15.72 -33.29
CA PRO A 295 8.20 -15.61 -33.42
C PRO A 295 7.55 -15.06 -32.13
N GLU A 296 6.70 -14.04 -32.24
CA GLU A 296 5.23 -14.11 -32.08
C GLU A 296 4.77 -14.38 -30.63
N ASP A 297 4.18 -13.32 -30.06
CA ASP A 297 3.33 -13.18 -28.87
C ASP A 297 3.82 -13.76 -27.53
N ASP A 298 4.11 -12.85 -26.58
CA ASP A 298 3.75 -12.97 -25.17
C ASP A 298 3.98 -11.59 -24.49
N ASP A 299 2.87 -10.90 -24.18
CA ASP A 299 2.84 -9.63 -23.44
C ASP A 299 3.14 -9.88 -21.95
N GLU A 300 4.16 -9.20 -21.41
CA GLU A 300 4.53 -9.28 -19.98
C GLU A 300 3.44 -8.67 -19.09
N ALA A 301 2.64 -9.54 -18.47
CA ALA A 301 1.62 -9.23 -17.49
C ALA A 301 2.20 -8.97 -16.08
N VAL A 302 1.56 -8.07 -15.33
CA VAL A 302 1.86 -7.75 -13.93
C VAL A 302 0.84 -8.47 -13.02
N PRO A 303 1.18 -9.55 -12.30
CA PRO A 303 0.22 -10.31 -11.48
C PRO A 303 -0.32 -9.64 -10.19
N ASP A 304 -1.57 -9.98 -9.85
CA ASP A 304 -2.22 -9.81 -8.53
C ASP A 304 -2.16 -11.12 -7.70
N LEU A 305 -2.37 -11.02 -6.39
CA LEU A 305 -2.22 -12.14 -5.44
C LEU A 305 -3.58 -12.70 -4.98
N ASP A 306 -3.88 -13.92 -5.43
CA ASP A 306 -4.88 -14.85 -4.88
C ASP A 306 -4.18 -16.03 -4.16
N LEU A 307 -4.76 -16.50 -3.07
CA LEU A 307 -4.37 -17.72 -2.35
C LEU A 307 -4.63 -19.03 -3.14
N ASP A 308 -5.49 -18.99 -4.16
CA ASP A 308 -5.86 -20.14 -5.01
C ASP A 308 -5.25 -20.07 -6.42
N GLY A 309 -4.37 -19.11 -6.70
CA GLY A 309 -3.60 -19.07 -7.95
C GLY A 309 -4.36 -18.71 -9.22
N ASN A 310 -5.57 -18.14 -9.12
CA ASN A 310 -6.29 -17.63 -10.28
C ASN A 310 -5.97 -16.15 -10.53
N VAL A 311 -5.49 -15.86 -11.74
CA VAL A 311 -5.18 -14.51 -12.23
C VAL A 311 -6.50 -13.78 -12.47
N VAL A 312 -6.70 -12.64 -11.80
CA VAL A 312 -7.70 -11.65 -12.22
C VAL A 312 -6.93 -10.59 -13.00
N ASP A 313 -7.12 -10.59 -14.31
CA ASP A 313 -6.41 -9.70 -15.24
C ASP A 313 -6.72 -8.23 -14.93
N PHE A 314 -5.70 -7.44 -14.59
CA PHE A 314 -5.76 -6.00 -14.77
C PHE A 314 -5.74 -5.74 -16.27
N VAL A 315 -6.87 -5.31 -16.82
CA VAL A 315 -7.02 -5.14 -18.27
C VAL A 315 -6.04 -4.08 -18.77
N THR A 316 -4.91 -4.53 -19.34
CA THR A 316 -4.11 -3.73 -20.26
C THR A 316 -4.96 -3.55 -21.51
N LEU A 317 -5.71 -2.45 -21.57
CA LEU A 317 -6.40 -2.11 -22.80
C LEU A 317 -5.34 -1.90 -23.87
N ASP A 318 -5.42 -2.66 -24.97
CA ASP A 318 -4.67 -2.35 -26.18
C ASP A 318 -5.04 -0.91 -26.66
N PRO A 319 -4.24 -0.28 -27.53
CA PRO A 319 -4.51 1.09 -27.96
C PRO A 319 -5.92 1.33 -28.51
N GLN A 320 -6.52 0.31 -29.14
CA GLN A 320 -7.88 0.39 -29.66
C GLN A 320 -8.91 0.26 -28.54
N GLN A 321 -8.71 -0.66 -27.60
CA GLN A 321 -9.55 -0.82 -26.41
C GLN A 321 -9.50 0.42 -25.51
N GLN A 322 -8.33 1.04 -25.36
CA GLN A 322 -8.15 2.29 -24.62
C GLN A 322 -8.94 3.41 -25.30
N ALA A 323 -8.78 3.58 -26.61
CA ALA A 323 -9.54 4.59 -27.37
C ALA A 323 -11.06 4.36 -27.26
N ASN A 324 -11.52 3.11 -27.36
CA ASN A 324 -12.93 2.76 -27.22
C ASN A 324 -13.45 3.05 -25.80
N ALA A 325 -12.65 2.76 -24.77
CA ALA A 325 -12.99 3.05 -23.38
C ALA A 325 -13.06 4.55 -23.11
N GLU A 326 -12.08 5.32 -23.61
CA GLU A 326 -12.06 6.78 -23.55
C GLU A 326 -13.31 7.37 -24.21
N GLU A 327 -13.62 6.95 -25.44
CA GLU A 327 -14.80 7.42 -26.18
C GLU A 327 -16.10 7.09 -25.42
N THR A 328 -16.21 5.89 -24.86
CA THR A 328 -17.40 5.46 -24.14
C THR A 328 -17.59 6.27 -22.85
N ILE A 329 -16.53 6.47 -22.07
CA ILE A 329 -16.57 7.29 -20.85
C ILE A 329 -16.94 8.73 -21.20
N LEU A 330 -16.29 9.31 -22.21
CA LEU A 330 -16.56 10.65 -22.69
C LEU A 330 -18.02 10.83 -23.12
N ARG A 331 -18.61 9.83 -23.79
CA ARG A 331 -20.03 9.83 -24.19
C ARG A 331 -20.98 9.74 -23.00
N LEU A 332 -20.66 8.93 -21.99
CA LEU A 332 -21.45 8.85 -20.75
C LEU A 332 -21.44 10.19 -20.01
N LEU A 333 -20.27 10.84 -19.94
CA LEU A 333 -20.11 12.14 -19.29
C LEU A 333 -20.81 13.28 -20.05
N ASP A 334 -20.94 13.22 -21.38
CA ASP A 334 -21.72 14.20 -22.16
C ASP A 334 -23.20 14.24 -21.74
N GLY A 335 -23.73 13.11 -21.27
CA GLY A 335 -25.12 12.98 -20.82
C GLY A 335 -25.36 13.30 -19.35
N ALA A 336 -24.31 13.58 -18.57
CA ALA A 336 -24.38 13.72 -17.11
C ALA A 336 -24.06 15.15 -16.67
N GLU A 337 -25.11 15.95 -16.38
CA GLU A 337 -24.95 17.37 -15.99
C GLU A 337 -24.09 17.57 -14.74
N ASN A 338 -24.11 16.62 -13.80
CA ASN A 338 -23.36 16.68 -12.55
C ASN A 338 -22.12 15.78 -12.53
N GLY A 339 -21.71 15.24 -13.69
CA GLY A 339 -20.68 14.22 -13.77
C GLY A 339 -21.12 12.85 -13.25
N LEU A 340 -20.21 11.89 -13.32
CA LEU A 340 -20.42 10.50 -12.89
C LEU A 340 -19.30 10.09 -11.95
N ASP A 341 -19.61 9.31 -10.92
CA ASP A 341 -18.57 8.71 -10.09
C ASP A 341 -17.98 7.45 -10.76
N ALA A 342 -16.95 6.86 -10.16
CA ALA A 342 -16.29 5.67 -10.73
C ALA A 342 -17.23 4.45 -10.80
N ALA A 343 -18.22 4.33 -9.90
CA ALA A 343 -19.17 3.23 -9.91
C ALA A 343 -20.20 3.38 -11.04
N ASP A 344 -20.70 4.60 -11.26
CA ASP A 344 -21.57 4.96 -12.38
C ASP A 344 -20.89 4.70 -13.73
N LEU A 345 -19.62 5.08 -13.86
CA LEU A 345 -18.82 4.83 -15.06
C LEU A 345 -18.55 3.34 -15.26
N THR A 346 -18.27 2.59 -14.20
CA THR A 346 -18.13 1.12 -14.26
C THR A 346 -19.42 0.48 -14.77
N LEU A 347 -20.57 0.88 -14.23
CA LEU A 347 -21.87 0.38 -14.65
C LEU A 347 -22.20 0.75 -16.10
N GLY A 348 -21.92 1.99 -16.51
CA GLY A 348 -22.25 2.52 -17.83
C GLY A 348 -21.34 2.00 -18.94
N THR A 349 -20.08 1.70 -18.64
CA THR A 349 -19.10 1.18 -19.61
C THR A 349 -19.07 -0.35 -19.65
N GLY A 350 -19.49 -1.02 -18.57
CA GLY A 350 -19.28 -2.45 -18.38
C GLY A 350 -17.81 -2.84 -18.15
N LEU A 351 -16.92 -1.86 -18.00
CA LEU A 351 -15.51 -2.08 -17.71
C LEU A 351 -15.29 -2.35 -16.23
N HIS A 352 -14.16 -2.98 -15.89
CA HIS A 352 -13.76 -3.15 -14.51
C HIS A 352 -13.43 -1.79 -13.87
N LEU A 353 -13.71 -1.63 -12.58
CA LEU A 353 -13.53 -0.36 -11.85
C LEU A 353 -12.11 0.22 -11.99
N VAL A 354 -11.10 -0.65 -11.95
CA VAL A 354 -9.69 -0.24 -12.11
C VAL A 354 -9.41 0.29 -13.53
N THR A 355 -10.01 -0.32 -14.54
CA THR A 355 -9.91 0.15 -15.94
C THR A 355 -10.56 1.52 -16.09
N VAL A 356 -11.72 1.72 -15.47
CA VAL A 356 -12.39 3.03 -15.43
C VAL A 356 -11.53 4.08 -14.76
N PHE A 357 -10.94 3.78 -13.60
CA PHE A 357 -10.05 4.73 -12.92
C PHE A 357 -8.86 5.14 -13.78
N ARG A 358 -8.20 4.17 -14.43
CA ARG A 358 -7.07 4.45 -15.32
C ARG A 358 -7.47 5.38 -16.46
N VAL A 359 -8.51 5.00 -17.21
CA VAL A 359 -8.97 5.77 -18.36
C VAL A 359 -9.48 7.15 -17.95
N ALA A 360 -10.22 7.26 -16.84
CA ALA A 360 -10.67 8.55 -16.34
C ALA A 360 -9.51 9.45 -15.88
N THR A 361 -8.46 8.88 -15.29
CA THR A 361 -7.23 9.61 -14.92
C THR A 361 -6.49 10.10 -16.15
N ASP A 362 -6.38 9.29 -17.21
CA ASP A 362 -5.78 9.69 -18.49
C ASP A 362 -6.57 10.85 -19.14
N LEU A 363 -7.91 10.77 -19.10
CA LEU A 363 -8.79 11.83 -19.58
C LEU A 363 -8.66 13.12 -18.75
N CYS A 364 -8.50 13.01 -17.42
CA CYS A 364 -8.19 14.13 -16.55
C CYS A 364 -6.84 14.79 -16.90
N ALA A 365 -5.80 13.97 -17.08
CA ALA A 365 -4.46 14.45 -17.46
C ALA A 365 -4.46 15.12 -18.85
N SER A 366 -5.33 14.69 -19.76
CA SER A 366 -5.49 15.31 -21.08
C SER A 366 -6.26 16.63 -21.05
N GLY A 367 -6.96 16.94 -19.95
CA GLY A 367 -7.86 18.09 -19.82
C GLY A 367 -9.24 17.90 -20.45
N ALA A 368 -9.56 16.71 -20.99
CA ALA A 368 -10.88 16.40 -21.55
C ALA A 368 -11.94 16.20 -20.46
N VAL A 369 -11.51 15.74 -19.29
CA VAL A 369 -12.33 15.53 -18.09
C VAL A 369 -11.65 16.28 -16.93
N ARG A 370 -12.42 16.68 -15.94
CA ARG A 370 -11.92 17.20 -14.66
C ARG A 370 -12.60 16.47 -13.52
N GLN A 371 -11.91 16.33 -12.41
CA GLN A 371 -12.47 15.70 -11.22
C GLN A 371 -13.01 16.77 -10.26
N GLU A 372 -14.26 16.61 -9.81
CA GLU A 372 -14.92 17.40 -8.78
C GLU A 372 -15.31 16.50 -7.61
N GLY A 373 -14.47 16.44 -6.58
CA GLY A 373 -14.65 15.50 -5.48
C GLY A 373 -14.48 14.06 -5.96
N ASP A 374 -15.51 13.24 -5.81
CA ASP A 374 -15.58 11.84 -6.24
C ASP A 374 -16.15 11.67 -7.66
N ARG A 375 -16.46 12.78 -8.35
CA ARG A 375 -17.10 12.76 -9.68
C ARG A 375 -16.19 13.24 -10.79
N TYR A 376 -16.33 12.62 -11.95
CA TYR A 376 -15.70 13.01 -13.20
C TYR A 376 -16.67 13.84 -14.03
N VAL A 377 -16.23 15.00 -14.51
CA VAL A 377 -17.04 15.96 -15.28
C VAL A 377 -16.33 16.28 -16.58
N ARG A 378 -17.06 16.20 -17.71
CA ARG A 378 -16.49 16.57 -19.01
C ARG A 378 -16.22 18.06 -19.10
N VAL A 379 -15.03 18.43 -19.56
CA VAL A 379 -14.67 19.82 -19.84
C VAL A 379 -15.24 20.17 -21.22
N LYS A 380 -16.29 21.00 -21.26
CA LYS A 380 -16.79 21.53 -22.53
C LYS A 380 -15.73 22.46 -23.11
N ALA A 381 -15.32 22.22 -24.36
CA ALA A 381 -14.48 23.17 -25.08
C ALA A 381 -15.18 24.53 -25.10
N ALA A 382 -14.46 25.60 -24.75
CA ALA A 382 -14.97 26.95 -24.88
C ALA A 382 -15.27 27.20 -26.37
N SER A 383 -16.55 27.24 -26.71
CA SER A 383 -17.07 27.52 -28.06
C SER A 383 -16.89 28.98 -28.43
#